data_AF-A0A7C3RQF8-F1
#
_entry.id   AF-A0A7C3RQF8-F1
#
_cell.length_a   1.000
_cell.length_b   1.000
_cell.length_c   1.000
_cell.angle_alpha   90.00
_cell.angle_beta   90.00
_cell.angle_gamma   90.00
#
_symmetry.space_group_name_H-M   'P 1'
#
loop_
_entity.id
_entity.type
_entity.pdbx_description
1 polymer ?
#
loop_
_entity_poly.entity_id
_entity_poly.type
_entity_poly.pdbx_seq_one_letter_code
_entity_poly.pdbx_strand_id
1 'polypeptide(L)'
;MTGTPAVPRAERMPLLRPSVLVLIVANLVPILGVVWFRWEVFPLVFLFWFENVIVGVFNVLRMLLAMPQHGLGWAAKLFMIPFFCFHYGMFTFVHGVFVIGLFGGGFRHGAPFPDEHAILQLVIEKHLTWAILGLAISHGFSFAYNYLWLGEFRRAALPVLMQQPYSRVVVLHLAILGGG
;
A
#
# COMPACT_ATOMS: atom_id res chain seq x y z
N MET A 1 29.69 46.31 -6.52
CA MET A 1 29.36 44.94 -6.99
C MET A 1 28.60 44.23 -5.88
N THR A 2 27.28 44.35 -5.87
CA THR A 2 26.40 43.79 -4.82
C THR A 2 25.55 42.70 -5.47
N GLY A 3 25.88 41.44 -5.21
CA GLY A 3 25.13 40.29 -5.70
C GLY A 3 23.75 40.25 -5.05
N THR A 4 22.70 40.38 -5.86
CA THR A 4 21.33 40.12 -5.45
C THR A 4 21.18 38.66 -5.01
N PRO A 5 20.64 38.36 -3.80
CA PRO A 5 20.35 37.00 -3.39
C PRO A 5 19.23 36.44 -4.28
N ALA A 6 19.48 35.27 -4.88
CA ALA A 6 18.49 34.56 -5.66
C ALA A 6 17.32 34.15 -4.75
N VAL A 7 16.12 34.68 -5.05
CA VAL A 7 14.88 34.27 -4.39
C VAL A 7 14.65 32.77 -4.67
N PRO A 8 14.40 31.93 -3.66
CA PRO A 8 14.06 30.53 -3.89
C PRO A 8 12.79 30.47 -4.76
N ARG A 9 12.88 29.82 -5.94
CA ARG A 9 11.69 29.50 -6.73
C ARG A 9 10.75 28.70 -5.82
N ALA A 10 9.57 29.24 -5.56
CA ALA A 10 8.47 28.49 -4.95
C ALA A 10 8.28 27.21 -5.77
N GLU A 11 8.74 26.10 -5.22
CA GLU A 11 8.56 24.76 -5.75
C GLU A 11 7.05 24.54 -5.80
N ARG A 12 6.47 24.59 -7.02
CA ARG A 12 5.01 24.47 -7.19
C ARG A 12 4.57 23.21 -6.47
N MET A 13 3.65 23.38 -5.52
CA MET A 13 3.19 22.34 -4.61
C MET A 13 2.95 21.01 -5.37
N PRO A 14 3.48 19.88 -4.88
CA PRO A 14 3.40 18.56 -5.54
C PRO A 14 1.97 17.99 -5.69
N LEU A 15 0.96 18.74 -5.25
CA LEU A 15 -0.46 18.39 -5.23
C LEU A 15 -1.08 18.19 -6.62
N LEU A 16 -0.47 18.74 -7.68
CA LEU A 16 -0.96 18.61 -9.07
C LEU A 16 -0.43 17.37 -9.81
N ARG A 17 0.39 16.52 -9.16
CA ARG A 17 0.79 15.26 -9.79
C ARG A 17 -0.45 14.36 -9.90
N PRO A 18 -0.77 13.80 -11.08
CA PRO A 18 -1.94 12.94 -11.26
C PRO A 18 -2.01 11.79 -10.24
N SER A 19 -0.85 11.27 -9.82
CA SER A 19 -0.74 10.25 -8.79
C SER A 19 -1.12 10.72 -7.38
N VAL A 20 -0.86 11.99 -7.03
CA VAL A 20 -1.27 12.56 -5.75
C VAL A 20 -2.79 12.79 -5.72
N LEU A 21 -3.37 13.26 -6.83
CA LEU A 21 -4.82 13.38 -6.96
C LEU A 21 -5.52 12.01 -6.85
N VAL A 22 -4.99 11.01 -7.55
CA VAL A 22 -5.50 9.63 -7.48
C VAL A 22 -5.32 9.03 -6.07
N LEU A 23 -4.25 9.38 -5.36
CA LEU A 23 -4.06 9.00 -3.96
C LEU A 23 -5.09 9.69 -3.03
N ILE A 24 -5.33 10.98 -3.21
CA ILE A 24 -6.33 11.72 -2.43
C ILE A 24 -7.71 11.10 -2.63
N VAL A 25 -8.10 10.86 -3.89
CA VAL A 25 -9.39 10.22 -4.21
C VAL A 25 -9.49 8.82 -3.60
N ALA A 26 -8.41 8.02 -3.65
CA ALA A 26 -8.39 6.71 -3.02
C ALA A 26 -8.59 6.77 -1.49
N ASN A 27 -8.04 7.79 -0.82
CA ASN A 27 -8.21 8.00 0.62
C ASN A 27 -9.60 8.57 1.00
N LEU A 28 -10.37 9.10 0.04
CA LEU A 28 -11.77 9.47 0.28
C LEU A 28 -12.69 8.25 0.34
N VAL A 29 -12.30 7.13 -0.26
CA VAL A 29 -13.14 5.92 -0.33
C VAL A 29 -13.51 5.37 1.07
N PRO A 30 -12.57 5.23 2.03
CA PRO A 30 -12.93 4.85 3.40
C PRO A 30 -13.91 5.82 4.07
N ILE A 31 -13.76 7.12 3.83
CA ILE A 31 -14.63 8.16 4.41
C ILE A 31 -16.05 8.03 3.84
N LEU A 32 -16.17 7.84 2.52
CA LEU A 32 -17.45 7.58 1.86
C LEU A 32 -18.08 6.27 2.36
N GLY A 33 -17.27 5.24 2.60
CA GLY A 33 -17.65 3.99 3.25
C GLY A 33 -18.35 4.18 4.59
N VAL A 34 -17.79 5.02 5.46
CA VAL A 34 -18.38 5.32 6.77
C VAL A 34 -19.66 6.13 6.64
N VAL A 35 -19.67 7.18 5.81
CA VAL A 35 -20.80 8.12 5.72
C VAL A 35 -22.01 7.50 5.03
N TRP A 36 -21.82 6.80 3.91
CA TRP A 36 -22.91 6.21 3.13
C TRP A 36 -23.24 4.77 3.52
N PHE A 37 -22.22 3.93 3.72
CA PHE A 37 -22.40 2.49 3.95
C PHE A 37 -22.32 2.11 5.43
N ARG A 38 -22.20 3.11 6.32
CA ARG A 38 -22.12 2.93 7.78
C ARG A 38 -21.09 1.87 8.17
N TRP A 39 -19.95 1.85 7.47
CA TRP A 39 -18.90 0.86 7.73
C TRP A 39 -18.48 0.86 9.18
N GLU A 40 -18.55 -0.34 9.77
CA GLU A 40 -18.01 -0.64 11.08
C GLU A 40 -16.47 -0.65 11.02
N VAL A 41 -15.81 -0.68 12.18
CA VAL A 41 -14.34 -0.67 12.28
C VAL A 41 -13.71 -1.84 11.50
N PHE A 42 -14.34 -3.02 11.52
CA PHE A 42 -13.78 -4.21 10.89
C PHE A 42 -13.58 -4.07 9.36
N PRO A 43 -14.61 -3.75 8.54
CA PRO A 43 -14.44 -3.51 7.10
C PRO A 43 -13.36 -2.48 6.76
N LEU A 44 -13.21 -1.42 7.57
CA LEU A 44 -12.18 -0.40 7.37
C LEU A 44 -10.78 -0.96 7.60
N VAL A 45 -10.55 -1.60 8.76
CA VAL A 45 -9.25 -2.18 9.10
C VAL A 45 -8.88 -3.29 8.12
N PHE A 46 -9.86 -4.11 7.70
CA PHE A 46 -9.68 -5.12 6.67
C PHE A 46 -9.27 -4.50 5.32
N LEU A 47 -9.93 -3.41 4.90
CA LEU A 47 -9.59 -2.71 3.66
C LEU A 47 -8.16 -2.14 3.70
N PHE A 48 -7.75 -1.52 4.81
CA PHE A 48 -6.38 -1.02 5.00
C PHE A 48 -5.35 -2.15 5.01
N TRP A 49 -5.68 -3.29 5.62
CA TRP A 49 -4.85 -4.47 5.54
C TRP A 49 -4.72 -4.97 4.09
N PHE A 50 -5.83 -5.04 3.35
CA PHE A 50 -5.83 -5.47 1.95
C PHE A 50 -5.04 -4.52 1.05
N GLU A 51 -5.06 -3.22 1.33
CA GLU A 51 -4.21 -2.25 0.64
C GLU A 51 -2.72 -2.61 0.78
N ASN A 52 -2.28 -3.06 1.97
CA ASN A 52 -0.89 -3.48 2.17
C ASN A 52 -0.52 -4.71 1.32
N VAL A 53 -1.48 -5.62 1.10
CA VAL A 53 -1.29 -6.76 0.16
C VAL A 53 -1.09 -6.22 -1.26
N ILE A 54 -1.98 -5.33 -1.73
CA ILE A 54 -1.88 -4.71 -3.07
C ILE A 54 -0.53 -4.02 -3.24
N VAL A 55 -0.11 -3.21 -2.26
CA VAL A 55 1.18 -2.50 -2.28
C VAL A 55 2.34 -3.48 -2.33
N GLY A 56 2.27 -4.58 -1.56
CA GLY A 56 3.28 -5.65 -1.60
C GLY A 56 3.44 -6.24 -3.01
N VAL A 57 2.32 -6.56 -3.66
CA VAL A 57 2.31 -7.09 -5.04
C VAL A 57 2.95 -6.09 -6.01
N PHE A 58 2.52 -4.83 -5.99
CA PHE A 58 3.12 -3.80 -6.84
C PHE A 58 4.59 -3.55 -6.51
N ASN A 59 5.01 -3.69 -5.25
CA ASN A 59 6.41 -3.55 -4.87
C ASN A 59 7.27 -4.67 -5.43
N VAL A 60 6.78 -5.92 -5.42
CA VAL A 60 7.46 -7.04 -6.10
C VAL A 60 7.59 -6.76 -7.60
N LEU A 61 6.54 -6.27 -8.26
CA LEU A 61 6.60 -5.87 -9.67
C LEU A 61 7.63 -4.75 -9.91
N ARG A 62 7.70 -3.75 -9.01
CA ARG A 62 8.73 -2.71 -9.07
C ARG A 62 10.12 -3.31 -8.94
N MET A 63 10.35 -4.17 -7.96
CA MET A 63 11.65 -4.83 -7.77
C MET A 63 12.03 -5.69 -8.98
N LEU A 64 11.08 -6.38 -9.60
CA LEU A 64 11.28 -7.18 -10.82
C LEU A 64 11.66 -6.32 -12.03
N LEU A 65 11.11 -5.11 -12.16
CA LEU A 65 11.39 -4.21 -13.29
C LEU A 65 12.50 -3.19 -13.01
N ALA A 66 12.96 -3.08 -11.77
CA ALA A 66 14.11 -2.25 -11.42
C ALA A 66 15.34 -2.68 -12.23
N MET A 67 16.06 -1.69 -12.77
CA MET A 67 17.29 -1.89 -13.54
C MET A 67 18.51 -1.41 -12.74
N PRO A 68 19.23 -2.31 -12.05
CA PRO A 68 20.44 -1.94 -11.34
C PRO A 68 21.55 -1.51 -12.30
N GLN A 69 22.23 -0.41 -11.97
CA GLN A 69 23.34 0.12 -12.78
C GLN A 69 24.64 -0.68 -12.62
N HIS A 70 24.74 -1.51 -11.58
CA HIS A 70 25.95 -2.27 -11.23
C HIS A 70 25.64 -3.77 -11.23
N GLY A 71 26.61 -4.60 -11.65
CA GLY A 71 26.47 -6.07 -11.70
C GLY A 71 26.08 -6.69 -10.35
N LEU A 72 26.61 -6.16 -9.24
CA LEU A 72 26.25 -6.60 -7.88
C LEU A 72 24.76 -6.40 -7.56
N GLY A 73 24.12 -5.38 -8.15
CA GLY A 73 22.69 -5.12 -7.96
C GLY A 73 21.79 -6.20 -8.58
N TRP A 74 22.26 -6.87 -9.64
CA TRP A 74 21.54 -8.01 -10.23
C TRP A 74 21.61 -9.25 -9.33
N ALA A 75 22.77 -9.52 -8.73
CA ALA A 75 22.91 -10.58 -7.73
C ALA A 75 22.06 -10.30 -6.48
N ALA A 76 22.07 -9.05 -5.99
CA ALA A 76 21.23 -8.63 -4.88
C ALA A 76 19.74 -8.84 -5.17
N LYS A 77 19.28 -8.57 -6.39
CA LYS A 77 17.89 -8.76 -6.82
C LYS A 77 17.43 -10.22 -6.70
N LEU A 78 18.30 -11.19 -7.04
CA LEU A 78 18.00 -12.62 -6.94
C LEU A 78 17.76 -13.07 -5.50
N PHE A 79 18.43 -12.45 -4.52
CA PHE A 79 18.22 -12.73 -3.10
C PHE A 79 17.09 -11.89 -2.51
N MET A 80 17.04 -10.60 -2.84
CA MET A 80 16.13 -9.64 -2.25
C MET A 80 14.66 -9.88 -2.63
N ILE A 81 14.35 -10.23 -3.88
CA ILE A 81 12.95 -10.49 -4.25
C ILE A 81 12.33 -11.65 -3.44
N PRO A 82 12.91 -12.86 -3.40
CA PRO A 82 12.33 -13.95 -2.61
C PRO A 82 12.36 -13.64 -1.10
N PHE A 83 13.40 -12.98 -0.60
CA PHE A 83 13.43 -12.52 0.80
C PHE A 83 12.25 -11.58 1.11
N PHE A 84 11.99 -10.61 0.23
CA PHE A 84 10.87 -9.69 0.39
C PHE A 84 9.54 -10.44 0.36
N CYS A 85 9.32 -11.31 -0.63
CA CYS A 85 8.10 -12.10 -0.73
C CYS A 85 7.86 -12.93 0.54
N PHE A 86 8.90 -13.58 1.07
CA PHE A 86 8.80 -14.38 2.28
C PHE A 86 8.57 -13.51 3.52
N HIS A 87 9.40 -12.51 3.75
CA HIS A 87 9.38 -11.72 4.98
C HIS A 87 8.17 -10.78 5.04
N TYR A 88 7.91 -10.03 3.96
CA TYR A 88 6.74 -9.15 3.86
C TYR A 88 5.45 -9.98 3.76
N GLY A 89 5.47 -11.10 3.05
CA GLY A 89 4.34 -12.03 2.97
C GLY A 89 3.97 -12.59 4.34
N MET A 90 4.95 -13.06 5.12
CA MET A 90 4.74 -13.54 6.49
C MET A 90 4.18 -12.44 7.40
N PHE A 91 4.74 -11.24 7.34
CA PHE A 91 4.23 -10.10 8.09
C PHE A 91 2.78 -9.79 7.75
N THR A 92 2.45 -9.71 6.46
CA THR A 92 1.10 -9.38 5.99
C THR A 92 0.11 -10.48 6.33
N PHE A 93 0.52 -11.74 6.25
CA PHE A 93 -0.28 -12.90 6.64
C PHE A 93 -0.62 -12.88 8.14
N VAL A 94 0.41 -12.77 9.00
CA VAL A 94 0.22 -12.72 10.46
C VAL A 94 -0.65 -11.53 10.84
N HIS A 95 -0.41 -10.36 10.24
CA HIS A 95 -1.25 -9.18 10.46
C HIS A 95 -2.71 -9.42 10.03
N GLY A 96 -2.94 -10.10 8.91
CA GLY A 96 -4.29 -10.45 8.44
C GLY A 96 -5.02 -11.38 9.40
N VAL A 97 -4.31 -12.37 9.96
CA VAL A 97 -4.82 -13.23 11.03
C VAL A 97 -5.26 -12.41 12.24
N PHE A 98 -4.47 -11.41 12.66
CA PHE A 98 -4.87 -10.51 13.75
C PHE A 98 -6.09 -9.66 13.40
N VAL A 99 -6.13 -9.07 12.20
CA VAL A 99 -7.26 -8.23 11.77
C VAL A 99 -8.55 -9.03 11.77
N ILE A 100 -8.55 -10.21 11.16
CA ILE A 100 -9.75 -11.05 11.07
C ILE A 100 -10.09 -11.69 12.42
N GLY A 101 -9.10 -12.13 13.18
CA GLY A 101 -9.31 -12.73 14.48
C GLY A 101 -9.87 -11.75 15.52
N LEU A 102 -9.30 -10.55 15.62
CA LEU A 102 -9.68 -9.54 16.62
C LEU A 102 -10.98 -8.82 16.24
N PHE A 103 -11.12 -8.42 14.98
CA PHE A 103 -12.23 -7.56 14.55
C PHE A 103 -13.33 -8.32 13.80
N GLY A 104 -13.02 -9.48 13.21
CA GLY A 104 -13.99 -10.38 12.57
C GLY A 104 -14.58 -11.45 13.50
N GLY A 105 -14.13 -11.50 14.76
CA GLY A 105 -14.62 -12.46 15.77
C GLY A 105 -14.02 -13.86 15.65
N GLY A 106 -12.95 -14.04 14.86
CA GLY A 106 -12.30 -15.33 14.64
C GLY A 106 -11.56 -15.91 15.86
N PHE A 107 -11.28 -15.11 16.90
CA PHE A 107 -10.73 -15.62 18.17
C PHE A 107 -11.80 -16.10 19.18
N ARG A 108 -13.08 -16.13 18.79
CA ARG A 108 -14.12 -16.78 19.61
C ARG A 108 -13.84 -18.28 19.67
N HIS A 109 -13.95 -18.89 20.86
CA HIS A 109 -13.68 -20.32 21.06
C HIS A 109 -14.48 -21.17 20.06
N GLY A 110 -13.79 -21.98 19.25
CA GLY A 110 -14.41 -22.86 18.26
C GLY A 110 -14.74 -22.22 16.91
N ALA A 111 -14.43 -20.93 16.69
CA ALA A 111 -14.59 -20.31 15.39
C ALA A 111 -13.55 -20.86 14.40
N PRO A 112 -13.96 -21.42 13.25
CA PRO A 112 -13.03 -21.80 12.20
C PRO A 112 -12.37 -20.55 11.61
N PHE A 113 -11.12 -20.71 11.11
CA PHE A 113 -10.54 -19.68 10.27
C PHE A 113 -11.46 -19.42 9.07
N PRO A 114 -11.61 -18.15 8.64
CA PRO A 114 -12.50 -17.82 7.53
C PRO A 114 -11.98 -18.50 6.27
N ASP A 115 -12.86 -19.28 5.65
CA ASP A 115 -12.64 -19.85 4.34
C ASP A 115 -12.67 -18.76 3.25
N GLU A 116 -12.15 -19.08 2.07
CA GLU A 116 -12.14 -18.20 0.89
C GLU A 116 -13.55 -17.69 0.53
N HIS A 117 -14.55 -18.55 0.70
CA HIS A 117 -15.96 -18.18 0.54
C HIS A 117 -16.43 -17.13 1.56
N ALA A 118 -15.98 -17.21 2.82
CA ALA A 118 -16.34 -16.24 3.85
C ALA A 118 -15.70 -14.88 3.59
N ILE A 119 -14.46 -14.87 3.07
CA ILE A 119 -13.78 -13.62 2.67
C ILE A 119 -14.51 -12.99 1.48
N LEU A 120 -14.90 -13.77 0.48
CA LEU A 120 -15.65 -13.27 -0.67
C LEU A 120 -17.01 -12.70 -0.25
N GLN A 121 -17.74 -13.40 0.63
CA GLN A 121 -19.00 -12.91 1.17
C GLN A 121 -18.82 -11.59 1.92
N LEU A 122 -17.80 -11.48 2.78
CA LEU A 122 -17.48 -10.22 3.48
C LEU A 122 -17.26 -9.07 2.50
N VAL A 123 -16.50 -9.32 1.43
CA VAL A 123 -16.20 -8.30 0.41
C VAL A 123 -17.46 -7.85 -0.31
N ILE A 124 -18.35 -8.78 -0.66
CA ILE A 124 -19.60 -8.50 -1.37
C ILE A 124 -20.60 -7.79 -0.45
N GLU A 125 -20.86 -8.34 0.74
CA GLU A 125 -21.85 -7.83 1.70
C GLU A 125 -21.50 -6.44 2.22
N LYS A 126 -20.22 -6.17 2.47
CA LYS A 126 -19.76 -4.86 2.93
C LYS A 126 -19.46 -3.89 1.79
N HIS A 127 -19.77 -4.27 0.53
CA HIS A 127 -19.52 -3.49 -0.68
C HIS A 127 -18.05 -3.04 -0.83
N LEU A 128 -17.11 -3.85 -0.32
CA LEU A 128 -15.67 -3.54 -0.37
C LEU A 128 -15.10 -3.72 -1.78
N THR A 129 -15.80 -4.41 -2.69
CA THR A 129 -15.35 -4.65 -4.06
C THR A 129 -14.92 -3.38 -4.79
N TRP A 130 -15.72 -2.32 -4.70
CA TRP A 130 -15.42 -1.04 -5.35
C TRP A 130 -14.22 -0.34 -4.74
N ALA A 131 -14.07 -0.46 -3.41
CA ALA A 131 -12.96 0.14 -2.70
C ALA A 131 -11.64 -0.58 -3.01
N ILE A 132 -11.65 -1.90 -2.99
CA ILE A 132 -10.51 -2.73 -3.38
C ILE A 132 -10.11 -2.46 -4.83
N LEU A 133 -11.08 -2.40 -5.74
CA LEU A 133 -10.84 -2.10 -7.15
C LEU A 133 -10.25 -0.68 -7.31
N GLY A 134 -10.81 0.30 -6.60
CA GLY A 134 -10.30 1.68 -6.61
C GLY A 134 -8.86 1.77 -6.11
N LEU A 135 -8.52 1.07 -5.03
CA LEU A 135 -7.14 0.97 -4.51
C LEU A 135 -6.21 0.30 -5.53
N ALA A 136 -6.62 -0.82 -6.11
CA ALA A 136 -5.83 -1.53 -7.11
C ALA A 136 -5.57 -0.68 -8.35
N ILE A 137 -6.60 0.04 -8.85
CA ILE A 137 -6.47 0.97 -9.97
C ILE A 137 -5.57 2.14 -9.60
N SER A 138 -5.71 2.70 -8.40
CA SER A 138 -4.88 3.82 -7.92
C SER A 138 -3.40 3.47 -7.88
N HIS A 139 -3.06 2.33 -7.27
CA HIS A 139 -1.69 1.83 -7.21
C HIS A 139 -1.18 1.40 -8.58
N GLY A 140 -2.04 0.78 -9.40
CA GLY A 140 -1.73 0.38 -10.78
C GLY A 140 -1.44 1.57 -11.69
N PHE A 141 -2.22 2.64 -11.59
CA PHE A 141 -1.98 3.88 -12.32
C PHE A 141 -0.67 4.53 -11.87
N SER A 142 -0.41 4.59 -10.57
CA SER A 142 0.87 5.11 -10.06
C SER A 142 2.07 4.29 -10.55
N PHE A 143 1.93 2.97 -10.63
CA PHE A 143 2.93 2.08 -11.20
C PHE A 143 3.10 2.30 -12.71
N ALA A 144 2.03 2.30 -13.49
CA ALA A 144 2.13 2.48 -14.94
C ALA A 144 2.67 3.87 -15.32
N TYR A 145 2.14 4.92 -14.71
CA TYR A 145 2.50 6.30 -15.04
C TYR A 145 3.84 6.72 -14.43
N ASN A 146 4.04 6.60 -13.12
CA ASN A 146 5.30 7.06 -12.53
C ASN A 146 6.41 6.04 -12.73
N TYR A 147 6.12 4.76 -12.48
CA TYR A 147 7.17 3.76 -12.49
C TYR A 147 7.64 3.44 -13.90
N LEU A 148 6.72 3.10 -14.81
CA LEU A 148 7.05 2.71 -16.18
C LEU A 148 7.25 3.93 -17.10
N TRP A 149 6.26 4.83 -17.17
CA TRP A 149 6.28 5.92 -18.16
C TRP A 149 7.30 7.02 -17.82
N LEU A 150 7.35 7.49 -16.57
CA LEU A 150 8.36 8.47 -16.12
C LEU A 150 9.74 7.84 -15.86
N GLY A 151 9.85 6.50 -15.96
CA GLY A 151 11.13 5.79 -15.93
C GLY A 151 11.78 5.70 -14.55
N GLU A 152 11.01 5.79 -13.45
CA GLU A 152 11.55 5.61 -12.09
C GLU A 152 12.27 4.26 -11.93
N PHE A 153 11.87 3.23 -12.70
CA PHE A 153 12.52 1.91 -12.70
C PHE A 153 14.05 1.96 -12.98
N ARG A 154 14.53 2.99 -13.69
CA ARG A 154 15.96 3.18 -14.01
C ARG A 154 16.77 3.76 -12.84
N ARG A 155 16.09 4.39 -11.88
CA ARG A 155 16.69 5.05 -10.71
C ARG A 155 16.30 4.36 -9.40
N ALA A 156 15.41 3.39 -9.45
CA ALA A 156 14.92 2.68 -8.28
C ALA A 156 16.02 1.84 -7.63
N ALA A 157 16.31 2.12 -6.37
CA ALA A 157 17.24 1.32 -5.57
C ALA A 157 16.49 0.19 -4.85
N LEU A 158 16.98 -1.05 -5.00
CA LEU A 158 16.41 -2.24 -4.36
C LEU A 158 16.23 -2.10 -2.83
N PRO A 159 17.20 -1.55 -2.06
CA PRO A 159 17.02 -1.37 -0.61
C PRO A 159 15.91 -0.38 -0.25
N VAL A 160 15.68 0.64 -1.09
CA VAL A 160 14.60 1.62 -0.85
C VAL A 160 13.24 0.98 -1.14
N LEU A 161 13.12 0.19 -2.22
CA LEU A 161 11.91 -0.56 -2.53
C LEU A 161 11.58 -1.58 -1.44
N MET A 162 12.59 -2.21 -0.84
CA MET A 162 12.41 -3.11 0.31
C MET A 162 11.73 -2.43 1.50
N GLN A 163 12.14 -1.21 1.85
CA GLN A 163 11.64 -0.52 3.04
C GLN A 163 10.31 0.19 2.81
N GLN A 164 10.02 0.63 1.58
CA GLN A 164 8.86 1.46 1.24
C GLN A 164 7.52 0.97 1.84
N PRO A 165 7.15 -0.32 1.73
CA PRO A 165 5.90 -0.83 2.28
C PRO A 165 5.84 -0.73 3.82
N TYR A 166 6.95 -0.96 4.51
CA TYR A 166 7.02 -0.91 5.97
C TYR A 166 6.78 0.49 6.52
N SER A 167 7.38 1.51 5.90
CA SER A 167 7.17 2.91 6.30
C SER A 167 5.70 3.29 6.28
N ARG A 168 4.92 2.81 5.29
CA ARG A 168 3.48 3.05 5.23
C ARG A 168 2.75 2.41 6.40
N VAL A 169 3.03 1.13 6.68
CA VAL A 169 2.36 0.40 7.76
C VAL A 169 2.66 1.04 9.11
N VAL A 170 3.92 1.44 9.36
CA VAL A 170 4.31 2.12 10.61
C VAL A 170 3.57 3.44 10.77
N VAL A 171 3.49 4.26 9.73
CA VAL A 171 2.75 5.53 9.78
C VAL A 171 1.28 5.30 10.10
N LEU A 172 0.65 4.28 9.51
CA LEU A 172 -0.72 3.91 9.83
C LEU A 172 -0.89 3.52 11.31
N HIS A 173 0.00 2.68 11.85
CA HIS A 173 -0.06 2.27 13.25
C HIS A 173 0.16 3.45 14.20
N LEU A 174 1.10 4.34 13.89
CA LEU A 174 1.32 5.55 14.68
C LEU A 174 0.11 6.48 14.65
N ALA A 175 -0.56 6.61 13.50
CA ALA A 175 -1.79 7.40 13.37
C ALA A 175 -2.94 6.79 14.18
N ILE A 176 -3.09 5.46 14.18
CA ILE A 176 -4.11 4.76 14.97
C ILE A 176 -3.82 4.88 16.47
N LEU A 177 -2.56 4.72 16.89
CA LEU A 177 -2.16 4.82 18.29
C LEU A 177 -2.23 6.26 18.82
N GLY A 178 -1.89 7.25 18.00
CA GLY A 178 -1.93 8.67 18.36
C GLY A 178 -3.30 9.34 18.19
N GLY A 179 -4.18 8.75 17.39
CA GLY A 179 -5.57 9.20 17.17
C GLY A 179 -6.59 8.54 18.09
N GLY A 180 -6.13 7.76 19.08
CA GLY A 180 -6.96 7.22 20.16
C GLY A 180 -7.53 8.30 21.06
#